data_AF-A0A9D8NHK3-F1
#
_entry.id   AF-A0A9D8NHK3-F1
#
_cell.length_a   1.000
_cell.length_b   1.000
_cell.length_c   1.000
_cell.angle_alpha   90.00
_cell.angle_beta   90.00
_cell.angle_gamma   90.00
#
_symmetry.space_group_name_H-M   'P 1'
#
loop_
_entity.id
_entity.type
_entity.pdbx_description
1 polymer ?
#
loop_
_entity_poly.entity_id
_entity_poly.type
_entity_poly.pdbx_seq_one_letter_code
_entity_poly.pdbx_strand_id
1 'polypeptide(L)'
;MTSSEPFVRIVVLSFDGGQMTIDCIESLLHTSWPADRLEIVMVDNGSLDDVTERVRAHYPMVRVLEPLRNLGFAGGCNLGLSATHDADGGVLAEYDHAALVNNDATVDPGWLRGLMTGFEMGDDVGAVSAKVLFADRYTGIDFSVSETSVAGGGDGRAIGVCVSAVRIDGLRADDRLQFDEGFHGPVAHDPSRDEEFARWSKSAGSLRFAEIDNHRQREQVVSLRLSARTPRTVTLRSDVDEVTVEVGGGYDEHFPRFSWVDVRVGTDVFDVVNNVGSNLYQRGFGGDRGFLERDRGQYEQNAEVFAWCGGAVLLRGEYLRAVGLFDERLFLYYEDTDLSWRGRLQGWRYIYTPEAVVRHRHAQSSGVGSDVFRFHTERNRLLVLAKNAPLWLAVRSGSGEVKRTVVVNVRHLVLRPLTLRMPSRPEARHRRLVLKSYLGLLPAMLRERWMMDRYASRRSLMRWEVSK
;
A
#
# COMPACT_ATOMS: atom_id res chain seq x y z
N MET A 1 -8.87 34.15 21.68
CA MET A 1 -7.78 33.74 22.59
C MET A 1 -6.68 33.18 21.70
N THR A 2 -5.54 33.85 21.63
CA THR A 2 -4.40 33.47 20.78
C THR A 2 -3.76 32.20 21.36
N SER A 3 -4.27 31.03 20.99
CA SER A 3 -3.53 29.80 21.21
C SER A 3 -2.37 29.82 20.24
N SER A 4 -1.14 29.78 20.74
CA SER A 4 0.03 29.49 19.90
C SER A 4 -0.21 28.18 19.15
N GLU A 5 0.24 28.11 17.90
CA GLU A 5 0.25 26.88 17.09
C GLU A 5 0.88 25.72 17.91
N PRO A 6 0.32 24.50 17.85
CA PRO A 6 0.87 23.35 18.56
C PRO A 6 2.26 23.00 18.04
N PHE A 7 3.10 22.44 18.91
CA PHE A 7 4.40 21.92 18.51
C PHE A 7 4.23 20.59 17.76
N VAL A 8 4.80 20.50 16.56
CA VAL A 8 4.70 19.31 15.70
C VAL A 8 6.08 18.71 15.46
N ARG A 9 6.22 17.41 15.71
CA ARG A 9 7.38 16.62 15.29
C ARG A 9 7.03 15.85 14.01
N ILE A 10 7.77 16.03 12.94
CA ILE A 10 7.68 15.22 11.73
C ILE A 10 8.75 14.13 11.81
N VAL A 11 8.34 12.86 11.67
CA VAL A 11 9.24 11.71 11.64
C VAL A 11 9.28 11.14 10.23
N VAL A 12 10.47 11.04 9.67
CA VAL A 12 10.76 10.42 8.37
C VAL A 12 11.64 9.20 8.60
N LEU A 13 11.16 8.02 8.23
CA LEU A 13 11.95 6.79 8.33
C LEU A 13 12.63 6.51 6.99
N SER A 14 13.95 6.36 6.99
CA SER A 14 14.75 6.01 5.81
C SER A 14 15.37 4.62 5.94
N PHE A 15 15.47 3.90 4.82
CA PHE A 15 16.22 2.65 4.68
C PHE A 15 16.65 2.51 3.21
N ASP A 16 17.93 2.78 2.93
CA ASP A 16 18.50 2.85 1.57
C ASP A 16 17.69 3.78 0.64
N GLY A 17 17.26 4.92 1.18
CA GLY A 17 16.33 5.83 0.52
C GLY A 17 16.98 6.80 -0.48
N GLY A 18 18.29 7.00 -0.40
CA GLY A 18 19.08 7.84 -1.29
C GLY A 18 18.41 9.19 -1.63
N GLN A 19 18.26 9.47 -2.92
CA GLN A 19 17.69 10.73 -3.41
C GLN A 19 16.23 10.94 -2.98
N MET A 20 15.44 9.88 -2.82
CA MET A 20 14.03 10.03 -2.43
C MET A 20 13.91 10.67 -1.05
N THR A 21 14.76 10.24 -0.11
CA THR A 21 14.76 10.80 1.25
C THR A 21 15.13 12.27 1.25
N ILE A 22 16.05 12.66 0.37
CA ILE A 22 16.46 14.07 0.20
C ILE A 22 15.30 14.89 -0.38
N ASP A 23 14.66 14.42 -1.45
CA ASP A 23 13.48 15.07 -2.05
C ASP A 23 12.35 15.24 -1.01
N CYS A 24 12.14 14.21 -0.17
CA CYS A 24 11.18 14.24 0.94
C CYS A 24 11.54 15.34 1.95
N ILE A 25 12.76 15.34 2.48
CA ILE A 25 13.24 16.33 3.46
C ILE A 25 13.12 17.75 2.90
N GLU A 26 13.53 17.98 1.65
CA GLU A 26 13.41 19.29 1.00
C GLU A 26 11.96 19.76 0.95
N SER A 27 11.02 18.88 0.58
CA SER A 27 9.60 19.23 0.58
C SER A 27 9.07 19.56 1.98
N LEU A 28 9.54 18.85 3.02
CA LEU A 28 9.14 19.08 4.41
C LEU A 28 9.67 20.41 4.95
N LEU A 29 10.86 20.83 4.55
CA LEU A 29 11.43 22.14 4.91
C LEU A 29 10.62 23.32 4.35
N HIS A 30 9.80 23.09 3.31
CA HIS A 30 8.87 24.08 2.76
C HIS A 30 7.49 24.08 3.45
N THR A 31 7.30 23.29 4.51
CA THR A 31 6.04 23.29 5.28
C THR A 31 5.75 24.68 5.87
N SER A 32 4.56 25.21 5.59
CA SER A 32 4.09 26.52 6.02
C SER A 32 3.62 26.50 7.50
N TRP A 33 4.57 26.28 8.40
CA TRP A 33 4.38 26.22 9.85
C TRP A 33 5.44 27.07 10.57
N PRO A 34 5.17 27.62 11.78
CA PRO A 34 6.20 28.34 12.52
C PRO A 34 7.42 27.45 12.81
N ALA A 35 8.61 27.93 12.45
CA ALA A 35 9.86 27.16 12.55
C ALA A 35 10.23 26.81 14.01
N ASP A 36 9.84 27.64 14.98
CA ASP A 36 9.99 27.38 16.41
C ASP A 36 8.95 26.39 16.98
N ARG A 37 8.01 25.93 16.13
CA ARG A 37 6.95 24.97 16.45
C ARG A 37 7.00 23.72 15.57
N LEU A 38 8.09 23.53 14.83
CA LEU A 38 8.29 22.40 13.94
C LEU A 38 9.66 21.76 14.18
N GLU A 39 9.68 20.45 14.35
CA GLU A 39 10.90 19.66 14.43
C GLU A 39 10.84 18.53 13.39
N ILE A 40 11.87 18.38 12.57
CA ILE A 40 11.98 17.28 11.60
C ILE A 40 13.02 16.30 12.13
N VAL A 41 12.61 15.03 12.28
CA VAL A 41 13.44 13.92 12.73
C VAL A 41 13.51 12.89 11.62
N MET A 42 14.69 12.69 11.06
CA MET A 42 15.00 11.56 10.20
C MET A 42 15.51 10.40 11.05
N VAL A 43 14.92 9.22 10.87
CA VAL A 43 15.42 7.96 11.42
C VAL A 43 16.07 7.17 10.30
N ASP A 44 17.39 7.05 10.31
CA ASP A 44 18.10 6.17 9.40
C ASP A 44 18.11 4.74 9.96
N ASN A 45 17.29 3.88 9.37
CA ASN A 45 17.03 2.52 9.86
C ASN A 45 18.14 1.53 9.49
N GLY A 46 19.40 1.96 9.53
CA GLY A 46 20.57 1.18 9.16
C GLY A 46 20.75 1.07 7.65
N SER A 47 20.65 2.20 6.94
CA SER A 47 20.99 2.30 5.53
C SER A 47 22.48 2.02 5.29
N LEU A 48 22.79 1.57 4.09
CA LEU A 48 24.16 1.36 3.59
C LEU A 48 24.58 2.44 2.58
N ASP A 49 23.65 3.29 2.16
CA ASP A 49 23.92 4.44 1.33
C ASP A 49 24.44 5.64 2.14
N ASP A 50 24.71 6.75 1.46
CA ASP A 50 25.29 7.97 2.05
C ASP A 50 24.23 8.99 2.50
N VAL A 51 22.98 8.55 2.68
CA VAL A 51 21.85 9.47 2.95
C VAL A 51 22.06 10.27 4.22
N THR A 52 22.60 9.63 5.25
CA THR A 52 22.83 10.23 6.57
C THR A 52 23.90 11.30 6.53
N GLU A 53 25.03 11.04 5.87
CA GLU A 53 26.11 12.00 5.67
C GLU A 53 25.63 13.21 4.88
N ARG A 54 24.86 12.96 3.81
CA ARG A 54 24.28 14.01 2.98
C ARG A 54 23.32 14.89 3.79
N VAL A 55 22.47 14.29 4.62
CA VAL A 55 21.51 15.03 5.45
C VAL A 55 22.21 15.90 6.48
N ARG A 56 23.20 15.35 7.21
CA ARG A 56 23.99 16.14 8.16
C ARG A 56 24.72 17.31 7.50
N ALA A 57 25.26 17.12 6.30
CA ALA A 57 26.03 18.13 5.59
C ALA A 57 25.17 19.29 5.06
N HIS A 58 23.96 18.99 4.54
CA HIS A 58 23.16 19.98 3.81
C HIS A 58 21.93 20.47 4.59
N TYR A 59 21.43 19.69 5.54
CA TYR A 59 20.21 20.01 6.30
C TYR A 59 20.47 19.92 7.82
N PRO A 60 21.36 20.76 8.39
CA PRO A 60 21.74 20.69 9.81
C PRO A 60 20.60 21.01 10.78
N MET A 61 19.44 21.49 10.29
CA MET A 61 18.22 21.66 11.07
C MET A 61 17.44 20.34 11.27
N VAL A 62 17.72 19.31 10.47
CA VAL A 62 17.09 17.99 10.59
C VAL A 62 17.82 17.18 11.65
N ARG A 63 17.05 16.64 12.59
CA ARG A 63 17.54 15.76 13.65
C ARG A 63 17.69 14.35 13.11
N VAL A 64 18.82 13.70 13.35
CA VAL A 64 19.08 12.34 12.84
C VAL A 64 19.13 11.34 13.99
N LEU A 65 18.43 10.20 13.81
CA LEU A 65 18.50 9.03 14.69
C LEU A 65 19.05 7.84 13.92
N GLU A 66 20.06 7.17 14.47
CA GLU A 66 20.75 6.06 13.83
C GLU A 66 20.85 4.85 14.76
N PRO A 67 19.85 3.94 14.74
CA PRO A 67 19.94 2.67 15.45
C PRO A 67 21.01 1.71 14.90
N LEU A 68 21.63 2.03 13.76
CA LEU A 68 22.66 1.23 13.06
C LEU A 68 22.21 -0.20 12.70
N ARG A 69 20.89 -0.42 12.65
CA ARG A 69 20.26 -1.68 12.25
C ARG A 69 18.82 -1.43 11.82
N ASN A 70 18.30 -2.31 10.97
CA ASN A 70 16.92 -2.25 10.53
C ASN A 70 15.95 -2.74 11.62
N LEU A 71 15.20 -1.80 12.19
CA LEU A 71 14.14 -2.03 13.18
C LEU A 71 12.75 -2.26 12.56
N GLY A 72 12.67 -2.27 11.23
CA GLY A 72 11.42 -2.24 10.49
C GLY A 72 10.74 -0.88 10.58
N PHE A 73 9.58 -0.76 9.94
CA PHE A 73 8.74 0.42 10.02
C PHE A 73 8.29 0.71 11.45
N ALA A 74 7.75 -0.31 12.13
CA ALA A 74 7.20 -0.15 13.49
C ALA A 74 8.26 0.33 14.49
N GLY A 75 9.44 -0.30 14.52
CA GLY A 75 10.51 0.07 15.44
C GLY A 75 11.18 1.40 15.08
N GLY A 76 11.36 1.67 13.79
CA GLY A 76 11.92 2.94 13.31
C GLY A 76 11.03 4.14 13.64
N CYS A 77 9.73 4.03 13.38
CA CYS A 77 8.77 5.08 13.75
C CYS A 77 8.69 5.24 15.28
N ASN A 78 8.67 4.14 16.05
CA ASN A 78 8.70 4.21 17.52
C ASN A 78 9.92 4.99 18.03
N LEU A 79 11.10 4.76 17.44
CA LEU A 79 12.32 5.49 17.80
C LEU A 79 12.15 7.00 17.56
N GLY A 80 11.69 7.42 16.38
CA GLY A 80 11.44 8.84 16.08
C GLY A 80 10.38 9.48 16.98
N LEU A 81 9.33 8.73 17.34
CA LEU A 81 8.24 9.20 18.19
C LEU A 81 8.62 9.30 19.67
N SER A 82 9.55 8.48 20.16
CA SER A 82 9.87 8.39 21.59
C SER A 82 11.25 8.95 21.97
N ALA A 83 12.11 9.21 20.99
CA ALA A 83 13.44 9.73 21.26
C ALA A 83 13.37 11.10 21.95
N THR A 84 14.28 11.27 22.92
CA THR A 84 14.52 12.51 23.66
C THR A 84 15.81 13.19 23.23
N HIS A 85 16.68 12.48 22.49
CA HIS A 85 17.95 13.00 21.98
C HIS A 85 18.17 12.49 20.56
N ASP A 86 18.84 13.30 19.73
CA ASP A 86 19.38 12.89 18.44
C ASP A 86 20.69 12.09 18.59
N ALA A 87 21.20 11.55 17.47
CA ALA A 87 22.43 10.76 17.43
C ALA A 87 23.68 11.55 17.88
N ASP A 88 23.62 12.89 17.79
CA ASP A 88 24.71 13.79 18.12
C ASP A 88 24.59 14.36 19.55
N GLY A 89 23.57 13.92 20.32
CA GLY A 89 23.33 14.29 21.71
C GLY A 89 22.49 15.56 21.89
N GLY A 90 21.91 16.11 20.81
CA GLY A 90 20.98 17.23 20.86
C GLY A 90 19.62 16.81 21.44
N VAL A 91 19.07 17.61 22.35
CA VAL A 91 17.77 17.34 22.98
C VAL A 91 16.64 17.58 21.97
N LEU A 92 15.73 16.61 21.86
CA LEU A 92 14.51 16.73 21.06
C LEU A 92 13.36 17.29 21.90
N ALA A 93 12.55 18.16 21.30
CA ALA A 93 11.45 18.82 22.01
C ALA A 93 10.27 17.87 22.27
N GLU A 94 9.53 18.08 23.37
CA GLU A 94 8.21 17.46 23.50
C GLU A 94 7.25 18.03 22.45
N TYR A 95 6.30 17.20 21.99
CA TYR A 95 5.38 17.58 20.93
C TYR A 95 3.91 17.39 21.35
N ASP A 96 3.06 18.25 20.79
CA ASP A 96 1.61 18.12 20.90
C ASP A 96 1.08 17.11 19.88
N HIS A 97 1.67 17.11 18.68
CA HIS A 97 1.33 16.20 17.58
C HIS A 97 2.61 15.67 16.91
N ALA A 98 2.51 14.47 16.34
CA ALA A 98 3.57 13.87 15.55
C ALA A 98 3.07 13.47 14.17
N ALA A 99 3.75 13.90 13.12
CA ALA A 99 3.48 13.47 11.76
C ALA A 99 4.41 12.31 11.36
N LEU A 100 3.87 11.33 10.65
CA LEU A 100 4.67 10.33 9.95
C LEU A 100 4.57 10.62 8.46
N VAL A 101 5.73 10.65 7.80
CA VAL A 101 5.84 10.80 6.34
C VAL A 101 6.84 9.79 5.83
N ASN A 102 6.45 9.00 4.83
CA ASN A 102 7.40 8.09 4.19
C ASN A 102 8.49 8.87 3.45
N ASN A 103 9.70 8.33 3.42
CA ASN A 103 10.84 8.95 2.74
C ASN A 103 10.74 8.98 1.20
N ASP A 104 9.77 8.27 0.62
CA ASP A 104 9.44 8.28 -0.81
C ASP A 104 8.20 9.13 -1.12
N ALA A 105 7.81 10.01 -0.20
CA ALA A 105 6.72 10.96 -0.36
C ALA A 105 7.20 12.42 -0.30
N THR A 106 6.52 13.30 -1.03
CA THR A 106 6.69 14.75 -0.99
C THR A 106 5.37 15.44 -0.65
N VAL A 107 5.44 16.51 0.13
CA VAL A 107 4.27 17.23 0.63
C VAL A 107 4.13 18.62 0.02
N ASP A 108 2.88 19.11 -0.09
CA ASP A 108 2.63 20.52 -0.42
C ASP A 108 2.92 21.43 0.79
N PRO A 109 3.34 22.70 0.60
CA PRO A 109 3.64 23.60 1.71
C PRO A 109 2.51 23.74 2.75
N GLY A 110 1.25 23.70 2.32
CA GLY A 110 0.07 23.82 3.20
C GLY A 110 -0.38 22.54 3.89
N TRP A 111 0.26 21.39 3.62
CA TRP A 111 -0.27 20.07 4.02
C TRP A 111 -0.53 19.94 5.52
N LEU A 112 0.39 20.44 6.37
CA LEU A 112 0.30 20.29 7.81
C LEU A 112 -0.89 21.10 8.38
N ARG A 113 -1.18 22.27 7.81
CA ARG A 113 -2.38 23.05 8.15
C ARG A 113 -3.63 22.29 7.77
N GLY A 114 -3.68 21.71 6.58
CA GLY A 114 -4.80 20.87 6.12
C GLY A 114 -5.01 19.62 6.98
N LEU A 115 -3.95 19.02 7.54
CA LEU A 115 -4.10 17.93 8.51
C LEU A 115 -4.66 18.42 9.85
N MET A 116 -4.28 19.63 10.28
CA MET A 116 -4.72 20.17 11.55
C MET A 116 -6.24 20.42 11.59
N THR A 117 -6.85 20.82 10.45
CA THR A 117 -8.30 21.05 10.38
C THR A 117 -9.12 19.80 10.67
N GLY A 118 -8.58 18.60 10.39
CA GLY A 118 -9.25 17.34 10.72
C GLY A 118 -9.47 17.12 12.23
N PHE A 119 -8.66 17.74 13.10
CA PHE A 119 -8.85 17.65 14.55
C PHE A 119 -9.98 18.55 15.07
N GLU A 120 -10.48 19.50 14.28
CA GLU A 120 -11.66 20.30 14.63
C GLU A 120 -12.95 19.47 14.69
N MET A 121 -12.92 18.26 14.11
CA MET A 121 -14.03 17.30 14.10
C MET A 121 -14.27 16.64 15.48
N GLY A 122 -13.38 16.84 16.46
CA GLY A 122 -13.58 16.42 17.85
C GLY A 122 -12.29 16.10 18.61
N ASP A 123 -12.35 16.23 19.93
CA ASP A 123 -11.23 15.90 20.82
C ASP A 123 -10.90 14.40 20.82
N ASP A 124 -11.86 13.55 20.42
CA ASP A 124 -11.71 12.10 20.25
C ASP A 124 -11.08 11.69 18.90
N VAL A 125 -10.67 12.66 18.08
CA VAL A 125 -9.88 12.40 16.86
C VAL A 125 -8.43 12.17 17.25
N GLY A 126 -7.95 10.94 17.09
CA GLY A 126 -6.59 10.54 17.44
C GLY A 126 -5.58 10.70 16.30
N ALA A 127 -6.06 10.71 15.05
CA ALA A 127 -5.23 10.84 13.87
C ALA A 127 -6.00 11.45 12.70
N VAL A 128 -5.27 12.19 11.85
CA VAL A 128 -5.76 12.74 10.58
C VAL A 128 -4.86 12.29 9.44
N SER A 129 -5.43 11.68 8.41
CA SER A 129 -4.75 11.15 7.22
C SER A 129 -4.90 12.11 6.04
N ALA A 130 -3.82 12.29 5.28
CA ALA A 130 -3.82 13.10 4.07
C ALA A 130 -4.49 12.38 2.89
N LYS A 131 -4.78 13.13 1.83
CA LYS A 131 -4.99 12.63 0.46
C LYS A 131 -3.63 12.30 -0.15
N VAL A 132 -3.33 11.01 -0.25
CA VAL A 132 -2.10 10.52 -0.86
C VAL A 132 -2.38 10.14 -2.31
N LEU A 133 -1.70 10.82 -3.22
CA LEU A 133 -1.69 10.54 -4.65
C LEU A 133 -0.41 9.79 -5.00
N PHE A 134 -0.44 8.99 -6.06
CA PHE A 134 0.80 8.53 -6.66
C PHE A 134 1.62 9.74 -7.16
N ALA A 135 2.94 9.65 -7.06
CA ALA A 135 3.82 10.73 -7.47
C ALA A 135 3.72 11.01 -8.98
N ASP A 136 3.64 9.96 -9.78
CA ASP A 136 3.44 10.06 -11.21
C ASP A 136 2.02 10.49 -11.55
N ARG A 137 1.87 11.12 -12.71
CA ARG A 137 0.57 11.34 -13.35
C ARG A 137 0.38 10.35 -14.49
N TYR A 138 -0.88 10.05 -14.81
CA TYR A 138 -1.20 8.93 -15.67
C TYR A 138 -2.10 9.33 -16.83
N THR A 139 -1.92 8.63 -17.95
CA THR A 139 -2.96 8.40 -18.96
C THR A 139 -3.43 6.95 -18.86
N GLY A 140 -4.47 6.56 -19.59
CA GLY A 140 -4.90 5.17 -19.50
C GLY A 140 -5.91 4.70 -20.54
N ILE A 141 -6.11 3.40 -20.55
CA ILE A 141 -7.10 2.69 -21.35
C ILE A 141 -7.97 1.86 -20.41
N ASP A 142 -9.28 2.05 -20.51
CA ASP A 142 -10.28 1.25 -19.82
C ASP A 142 -10.70 0.08 -20.73
N PHE A 143 -10.82 -1.11 -20.12
CA PHE A 143 -11.16 -2.37 -20.75
C PHE A 143 -12.58 -2.77 -20.38
N SER A 144 -13.36 -3.19 -21.38
CA SER A 144 -14.63 -3.88 -21.21
C SER A 144 -14.60 -5.18 -22.01
N VAL A 145 -14.77 -6.32 -21.35
CA VAL A 145 -14.72 -7.65 -21.97
C VAL A 145 -16.13 -8.24 -21.95
N SER A 146 -16.63 -8.67 -23.10
CA SER A 146 -18.01 -9.15 -23.27
C SER A 146 -18.35 -10.34 -22.36
N GLU A 147 -17.37 -11.20 -22.11
CA GLU A 147 -17.52 -12.38 -21.27
C GLU A 147 -16.20 -12.82 -20.61
N THR A 148 -16.33 -13.58 -19.52
CA THR A 148 -15.18 -14.19 -18.83
C THR A 148 -15.30 -15.72 -18.85
N SER A 149 -14.15 -16.38 -18.88
CA SER A 149 -14.05 -17.85 -18.82
C SER A 149 -13.30 -18.27 -17.57
N VAL A 150 -13.46 -19.51 -17.12
CA VAL A 150 -12.68 -20.03 -15.98
C VAL A 150 -11.24 -20.31 -16.41
N ALA A 151 -10.27 -19.92 -15.58
CA ALA A 151 -8.83 -20.10 -15.83
C ALA A 151 -8.35 -21.56 -15.87
N GLY A 152 -9.20 -22.57 -15.64
CA GLY A 152 -8.89 -24.00 -15.83
C GLY A 152 -7.71 -24.53 -15.00
N GLY A 153 -7.34 -25.81 -15.17
CA GLY A 153 -6.15 -26.39 -14.51
C GLY A 153 -6.18 -26.42 -12.97
N GLY A 154 -7.37 -26.25 -12.37
CA GLY A 154 -7.56 -26.09 -10.92
C GLY A 154 -7.51 -24.64 -10.42
N ASP A 155 -7.43 -23.66 -11.32
CA ASP A 155 -7.62 -22.23 -11.07
C ASP A 155 -9.07 -21.83 -11.43
N GLY A 156 -9.84 -21.46 -10.41
CA GLY A 156 -11.25 -21.12 -10.53
C GLY A 156 -11.53 -19.65 -10.87
N ARG A 157 -10.51 -18.84 -11.16
CA ARG A 157 -10.69 -17.42 -11.45
C ARG A 157 -11.42 -17.22 -12.78
N ALA A 158 -12.35 -16.26 -12.80
CA ALA A 158 -12.91 -15.71 -14.02
C ALA A 158 -11.87 -14.80 -14.69
N ILE A 159 -11.53 -15.09 -15.94
CA ILE A 159 -10.52 -14.38 -16.73
C ILE A 159 -11.13 -13.87 -18.05
N GLY A 160 -10.79 -12.62 -18.38
CA GLY A 160 -11.10 -11.94 -19.63
C GLY A 160 -9.99 -12.14 -20.67
N VAL A 161 -9.31 -11.06 -21.04
CA VAL A 161 -8.14 -11.07 -21.94
C VAL A 161 -6.84 -11.06 -21.15
N CYS A 162 -5.76 -11.56 -21.75
CA CYS A 162 -4.41 -11.46 -21.25
C CYS A 162 -3.68 -10.34 -21.98
N VAL A 163 -3.11 -9.39 -21.24
CA VAL A 163 -2.14 -8.41 -21.74
C VAL A 163 -0.74 -8.99 -21.52
N SER A 164 0.06 -9.03 -22.58
CA SER A 164 1.39 -9.68 -22.54
C SER A 164 2.57 -8.82 -23.01
N ALA A 165 2.29 -7.69 -23.65
CA ALA A 165 3.26 -6.67 -24.02
C ALA A 165 2.51 -5.36 -24.28
N VAL A 166 3.16 -4.23 -24.04
CA VAL A 166 2.64 -2.89 -24.32
C VAL A 166 3.72 -2.06 -25.01
N ARG A 167 3.32 -1.31 -26.02
CA ARG A 167 4.16 -0.30 -26.66
C ARG A 167 3.48 1.06 -26.60
N ILE A 168 4.26 2.11 -26.38
CA ILE A 168 3.84 3.50 -26.48
C ILE A 168 4.70 4.15 -27.56
N ASP A 169 4.09 4.62 -28.64
CA ASP A 169 4.79 5.11 -29.85
C ASP A 169 5.86 4.12 -30.36
N GLY A 170 5.57 2.82 -30.27
CA GLY A 170 6.47 1.74 -30.69
C GLY A 170 7.57 1.37 -29.69
N LEU A 171 7.73 2.10 -28.58
CA LEU A 171 8.70 1.80 -27.54
C LEU A 171 8.12 0.91 -26.44
N ARG A 172 8.93 -0.01 -25.92
CA ARG A 172 8.58 -0.84 -24.75
C ARG A 172 8.33 0.05 -23.53
N ALA A 173 7.29 -0.27 -22.75
CA ALA A 173 6.81 0.57 -21.65
C ALA A 173 6.35 -0.23 -20.42
N ASP A 174 6.85 -1.47 -20.24
CA ASP A 174 6.46 -2.37 -19.14
C ASP A 174 6.84 -1.86 -17.75
N ASP A 175 7.85 -0.99 -17.66
CA ASP A 175 8.31 -0.29 -16.46
C ASP A 175 7.39 0.88 -16.04
N ARG A 176 6.46 1.28 -16.90
CA ARG A 176 5.56 2.43 -16.71
C ARG A 176 4.09 2.03 -16.53
N LEU A 177 3.81 0.73 -16.41
CA LEU A 177 2.44 0.22 -16.36
C LEU A 177 1.92 0.11 -14.94
N GLN A 178 0.67 0.53 -14.76
CA GLN A 178 -0.09 0.25 -13.57
C GLN A 178 -1.45 -0.36 -13.92
N PHE A 179 -1.71 -1.53 -13.36
CA PHE A 179 -2.96 -2.27 -13.56
C PHE A 179 -3.85 -2.07 -12.35
N ASP A 180 -5.10 -1.66 -12.56
CA ASP A 180 -6.07 -1.55 -11.49
C ASP A 180 -6.60 -2.92 -11.00
N GLU A 181 -7.58 -2.88 -10.09
CA GLU A 181 -8.18 -4.09 -9.52
C GLU A 181 -9.01 -4.92 -10.51
N GLY A 182 -9.26 -4.40 -11.72
CA GLY A 182 -9.84 -5.13 -12.83
C GLY A 182 -8.89 -6.15 -13.45
N PHE A 183 -7.63 -6.20 -13.02
CA PHE A 183 -6.66 -7.22 -13.41
C PHE A 183 -6.27 -8.13 -12.26
N HIS A 184 -5.98 -9.38 -12.60
CA HIS A 184 -5.39 -10.33 -11.66
C HIS A 184 -3.90 -10.04 -11.46
N GLY A 185 -3.33 -10.60 -10.39
CA GLY A 185 -1.89 -10.57 -10.14
C GLY A 185 -1.07 -11.16 -11.31
N PRO A 186 0.24 -10.84 -11.38
CA PRO A 186 1.09 -11.32 -12.46
C PRO A 186 1.15 -12.85 -12.46
N VAL A 187 1.17 -13.44 -13.65
CA VAL A 187 1.38 -14.89 -13.82
C VAL A 187 2.67 -15.13 -14.58
N ALA A 188 3.17 -16.38 -14.52
CA ALA A 188 4.30 -16.77 -15.35
C ALA A 188 3.96 -16.54 -16.83
N HIS A 189 4.86 -15.88 -17.53
CA HIS A 189 4.81 -15.68 -18.97
C HIS A 189 5.79 -16.63 -19.65
N ASP A 190 5.64 -16.81 -20.96
CA ASP A 190 6.50 -17.66 -21.79
C ASP A 190 7.40 -16.79 -22.69
N PRO A 191 8.68 -16.57 -22.34
CA PRO A 191 9.59 -15.77 -23.14
C PRO A 191 9.80 -16.34 -24.56
N SER A 192 9.61 -17.65 -24.76
CA SER A 192 9.69 -18.26 -26.10
C SER A 192 8.58 -17.79 -27.04
N ARG A 193 7.55 -17.14 -26.48
CA ARG A 193 6.42 -16.55 -27.20
C ARG A 193 6.51 -15.04 -27.32
N ASP A 194 7.67 -14.44 -27.03
CA ASP A 194 7.87 -12.98 -27.01
C ASP A 194 6.87 -12.28 -26.06
N GLU A 195 6.44 -12.97 -25.00
CA GLU A 195 5.73 -12.36 -23.88
C GLU A 195 6.74 -11.66 -22.98
N GLU A 196 6.46 -10.40 -22.64
CA GLU A 196 7.27 -9.63 -21.69
C GLU A 196 6.76 -9.79 -20.27
N PHE A 197 5.43 -9.94 -20.15
CA PHE A 197 4.73 -10.27 -18.92
C PHE A 197 3.42 -10.97 -19.26
N ALA A 198 2.63 -11.34 -18.26
CA ALA A 198 1.29 -11.84 -18.45
C ALA A 198 0.35 -11.40 -17.32
N ARG A 199 -0.72 -10.67 -17.68
CA ARG A 199 -1.75 -10.17 -16.77
C ARG A 199 -3.13 -10.43 -17.36
N TRP A 200 -3.94 -11.20 -16.65
CA TRP A 200 -5.32 -11.48 -17.05
C TRP A 200 -6.28 -10.43 -16.48
N SER A 201 -7.13 -9.85 -17.33
CA SER A 201 -8.24 -9.00 -16.91
C SER A 201 -9.37 -9.84 -16.28
N LYS A 202 -10.26 -9.17 -15.55
CA LYS A 202 -11.62 -9.60 -15.25
C LYS A 202 -12.54 -9.19 -16.43
N SER A 203 -13.83 -8.97 -16.17
CA SER A 203 -14.78 -8.44 -17.16
C SER A 203 -14.58 -6.96 -17.48
N ALA A 204 -13.99 -6.20 -16.56
CA ALA A 204 -13.60 -4.81 -16.74
C ALA A 204 -12.32 -4.54 -15.98
N GLY A 205 -11.58 -3.52 -16.40
CA GLY A 205 -10.38 -3.05 -15.71
C GLY A 205 -9.74 -1.87 -16.43
N SER A 206 -8.69 -1.33 -15.86
CA SER A 206 -8.00 -0.18 -16.41
C SER A 206 -6.49 -0.40 -16.39
N LEU A 207 -5.86 -0.05 -17.51
CA LEU A 207 -4.42 0.03 -17.64
C LEU A 207 -4.02 1.49 -17.65
N ARG A 208 -3.12 1.88 -16.76
CA ARG A 208 -2.59 3.23 -16.62
C ARG A 208 -1.12 3.25 -17.00
N PHE A 209 -0.68 4.36 -17.58
CA PHE A 209 0.70 4.57 -18.02
C PHE A 209 1.24 5.81 -17.32
N ALA A 210 2.32 5.67 -16.56
CA ALA A 210 2.98 6.79 -15.90
C ALA A 210 3.60 7.71 -16.98
N GLU A 211 3.33 9.02 -16.93
CA GLU A 211 3.87 9.99 -17.87
C GLU A 211 5.29 10.44 -17.47
N ILE A 212 6.20 10.50 -18.45
CA ILE A 212 7.57 11.00 -18.24
C ILE A 212 7.59 12.53 -18.20
N ASP A 213 6.64 13.18 -18.89
CA ASP A 213 6.50 14.63 -18.92
C ASP A 213 5.10 15.02 -18.44
N ASN A 214 5.03 15.77 -17.34
CA ASN A 214 3.78 16.18 -16.69
C ASN A 214 2.92 17.13 -17.56
N HIS A 215 3.45 17.60 -18.70
CA HIS A 215 2.79 18.50 -19.63
C HIS A 215 2.70 17.91 -21.04
N ARG A 216 1.89 16.84 -21.18
CA ARG A 216 1.68 16.20 -22.48
C ARG A 216 0.88 17.08 -23.44
N GLN A 217 1.45 17.35 -24.61
CA GLN A 217 0.82 18.16 -25.67
C GLN A 217 0.47 17.38 -26.95
N ARG A 218 0.68 16.05 -26.98
CA ARG A 218 0.38 15.22 -28.17
C ARG A 218 -0.31 13.90 -27.85
N GLU A 219 -1.12 13.43 -28.80
CA GLU A 219 -1.62 12.05 -28.83
C GLU A 219 -0.46 11.05 -29.00
N GLN A 220 -0.64 9.83 -28.49
CA GLN A 220 0.27 8.70 -28.73
C GLN A 220 -0.54 7.49 -29.17
N VAL A 221 0.13 6.58 -29.86
CA VAL A 221 -0.44 5.27 -30.16
C VAL A 221 0.05 4.27 -29.12
N VAL A 222 -0.90 3.68 -28.39
CA VAL A 222 -0.63 2.58 -27.47
C VAL A 222 -0.99 1.27 -28.15
N SER A 223 0.01 0.43 -28.39
CA SER A 223 -0.19 -0.90 -28.95
C SER A 223 -0.22 -1.92 -27.82
N LEU A 224 -1.30 -2.69 -27.73
CA LEU A 224 -1.52 -3.71 -26.70
C LEU A 224 -1.47 -5.10 -27.33
N ARG A 225 -0.63 -5.99 -26.79
CA ARG A 225 -0.61 -7.39 -27.19
C ARG A 225 -1.59 -8.21 -26.35
N LEU A 226 -2.73 -8.53 -26.96
CA LEU A 226 -3.85 -9.20 -26.31
C LEU A 226 -4.00 -10.66 -26.76
N SER A 227 -4.32 -11.55 -25.83
CA SER A 227 -4.74 -12.93 -26.12
C SER A 227 -5.91 -13.35 -25.25
N ALA A 228 -6.67 -14.36 -25.68
CA ALA A 228 -7.77 -14.90 -24.90
C ALA A 228 -7.90 -16.41 -25.15
N ARG A 229 -8.40 -17.14 -24.15
CA ARG A 229 -8.56 -18.60 -24.27
C ARG A 229 -9.69 -19.01 -25.19
N THR A 230 -10.80 -18.29 -25.10
CA THR A 230 -11.93 -18.43 -26.00
C THR A 230 -12.11 -17.10 -26.73
N PRO A 231 -12.52 -17.14 -28.01
CA PRO A 231 -12.87 -15.92 -28.74
C PRO A 231 -13.83 -15.06 -27.92
N ARG A 232 -13.53 -13.78 -27.81
CA ARG A 232 -14.37 -12.81 -27.11
C ARG A 232 -14.12 -11.40 -27.60
N THR A 233 -15.11 -10.56 -27.42
CA THR A 233 -15.02 -9.14 -27.77
C THR A 233 -14.45 -8.35 -26.60
N VAL A 234 -13.46 -7.50 -26.90
CA VAL A 234 -12.94 -6.50 -25.97
C VAL A 234 -13.11 -5.12 -26.57
N THR A 235 -13.64 -4.20 -25.78
CA THR A 235 -13.69 -2.78 -26.06
C THR A 235 -12.65 -2.08 -25.20
N LEU A 236 -11.76 -1.34 -25.84
CA LEU A 236 -10.70 -0.54 -25.25
C LEU A 236 -11.06 0.92 -25.44
N ARG A 237 -11.09 1.71 -24.36
CA ARG A 237 -11.49 3.12 -24.41
C ARG A 237 -10.42 4.00 -23.78
N SER A 238 -10.02 5.05 -24.50
CA SER A 238 -9.21 6.14 -23.98
C SER A 238 -10.05 7.43 -23.93
N ASP A 239 -9.41 8.56 -23.69
CA ASP A 239 -10.01 9.90 -23.77
C ASP A 239 -10.36 10.33 -25.21
N VAL A 240 -9.72 9.76 -26.23
CA VAL A 240 -9.87 10.18 -27.65
C VAL A 240 -10.24 9.06 -28.61
N ASP A 241 -10.27 7.82 -28.14
CA ASP A 241 -10.47 6.65 -29.00
C ASP A 241 -11.28 5.54 -28.32
N GLU A 242 -12.01 4.78 -29.11
CA GLU A 242 -12.70 3.57 -28.67
C GLU A 242 -12.55 2.49 -29.74
N VAL A 243 -11.87 1.40 -29.37
CA VAL A 243 -11.53 0.31 -30.28
C VAL A 243 -12.16 -0.98 -29.78
N THR A 244 -13.00 -1.61 -30.60
CA THR A 244 -13.62 -2.90 -30.29
C THR A 244 -13.07 -3.97 -31.22
N VAL A 245 -12.52 -5.03 -30.66
CA VAL A 245 -11.89 -6.13 -31.41
C VAL A 245 -12.25 -7.48 -30.81
N GLU A 246 -12.25 -8.50 -31.66
CA GLU A 246 -12.33 -9.89 -31.22
C GLU A 246 -10.91 -10.42 -30.94
N VAL A 247 -10.72 -10.97 -29.74
CA VAL A 247 -9.43 -11.54 -29.29
C VAL A 247 -9.64 -13.02 -28.97
N GLY A 248 -8.73 -13.87 -29.44
CA GLY A 248 -8.84 -15.33 -29.37
C GLY A 248 -9.18 -15.96 -30.72
N GLY A 249 -9.33 -17.29 -30.78
CA GLY A 249 -9.78 -17.98 -32.00
C GLY A 249 -8.72 -18.73 -32.83
N GLY A 250 -7.63 -19.20 -32.22
CA GLY A 250 -6.76 -20.22 -32.80
C GLY A 250 -7.06 -21.61 -32.23
N TYR A 251 -7.12 -22.64 -33.07
CA TYR A 251 -7.42 -24.06 -32.74
C TYR A 251 -6.30 -24.75 -31.92
N ASP A 252 -5.88 -24.16 -30.80
CA ASP A 252 -5.07 -24.88 -29.83
C ASP A 252 -5.37 -24.42 -28.40
N GLU A 253 -6.03 -25.29 -27.62
CA GLU A 253 -6.32 -25.06 -26.20
C GLU A 253 -5.05 -24.80 -25.35
N HIS A 254 -3.86 -25.11 -25.89
CA HIS A 254 -2.57 -24.88 -25.25
C HIS A 254 -1.87 -23.59 -25.71
N PHE A 255 -2.27 -22.98 -26.85
CA PHE A 255 -1.60 -21.82 -27.46
C PHE A 255 -2.59 -20.79 -28.03
N PRO A 256 -3.08 -19.84 -27.21
CA PRO A 256 -3.99 -18.81 -27.70
C PRO A 256 -3.29 -17.85 -28.68
N ARG A 257 -3.91 -17.61 -29.83
CA ARG A 257 -3.48 -16.59 -30.80
C ARG A 257 -3.52 -15.20 -30.16
N PHE A 258 -2.49 -14.40 -30.38
CA PHE A 258 -2.44 -13.01 -29.93
C PHE A 258 -2.75 -12.04 -31.08
N SER A 259 -3.19 -10.84 -30.71
CA SER A 259 -3.41 -9.71 -31.61
C SER A 259 -2.75 -8.47 -31.02
N TRP A 260 -2.11 -7.66 -31.86
CA TRP A 260 -1.75 -6.29 -31.51
C TRP A 260 -2.94 -5.39 -31.80
N VAL A 261 -3.28 -4.54 -30.84
CA VAL A 261 -4.41 -3.62 -30.93
C VAL A 261 -3.90 -2.23 -30.60
N ASP A 262 -4.00 -1.33 -31.57
CA ASP A 262 -3.60 0.07 -31.42
C ASP A 262 -4.79 0.88 -30.91
N VAL A 263 -4.54 1.70 -29.90
CA VAL A 263 -5.51 2.64 -29.32
C VAL A 263 -4.84 3.99 -29.23
N ARG A 264 -5.45 5.03 -29.80
CA ARG A 264 -4.94 6.40 -29.62
C ARG A 264 -5.27 6.88 -28.21
N VAL A 265 -4.30 7.47 -27.54
CA VAL A 265 -4.46 8.07 -26.21
C VAL A 265 -4.08 9.54 -26.30
N GLY A 266 -4.96 10.41 -25.84
CA GLY A 266 -4.84 11.85 -25.97
C GLY A 266 -3.96 12.47 -24.89
N THR A 267 -4.41 13.62 -24.39
CA THR A 267 -3.66 14.47 -23.45
C THR A 267 -4.35 14.59 -22.09
N ASP A 268 -5.40 13.81 -21.83
CA ASP A 268 -6.05 13.76 -20.52
C ASP A 268 -5.14 13.07 -19.48
N VAL A 269 -4.23 13.86 -18.89
CA VAL A 269 -3.34 13.44 -17.81
C VAL A 269 -4.01 13.68 -16.47
N PHE A 270 -4.13 12.63 -15.66
CA PHE A 270 -4.84 12.65 -14.39
C PHE A 270 -4.02 12.07 -13.24
N ASP A 271 -4.42 12.44 -12.03
CA ASP A 271 -3.88 11.89 -10.80
C ASP A 271 -4.58 10.57 -10.45
N VAL A 272 -3.83 9.68 -9.79
CA VAL A 272 -4.33 8.40 -9.29
C VAL A 272 -4.15 8.39 -7.79
N VAL A 273 -5.21 7.97 -7.09
CA VAL A 273 -5.23 7.90 -5.64
C VAL A 273 -4.38 6.72 -5.17
N ASN A 274 -3.45 7.00 -4.26
CA ASN A 274 -2.70 5.99 -3.54
C ASN A 274 -3.40 5.62 -2.23
N ASN A 275 -3.82 6.60 -1.42
CA ASN A 275 -4.55 6.33 -0.17
C ASN A 275 -5.37 7.56 0.24
N VAL A 276 -6.64 7.35 0.62
CA VAL A 276 -7.53 8.35 1.23
C VAL A 276 -8.15 7.83 2.54
N GLY A 277 -7.29 7.23 3.35
CA GLY A 277 -7.59 6.42 4.52
C GLY A 277 -7.63 4.91 4.23
N SER A 278 -7.73 4.11 5.28
CA SER A 278 -7.65 2.65 5.20
C SER A 278 -8.93 1.99 5.71
N ASN A 279 -9.38 0.96 4.99
CA ASN A 279 -10.59 0.20 5.27
C ASN A 279 -10.27 -1.15 5.93
N LEU A 280 -11.22 -1.60 6.74
CA LEU A 280 -11.30 -3.01 7.13
C LEU A 280 -12.24 -3.72 6.15
N TYR A 281 -11.70 -4.63 5.35
CA TYR A 281 -12.50 -5.48 4.48
C TYR A 281 -12.94 -6.75 5.18
N GLN A 282 -14.02 -7.35 4.65
CA GLN A 282 -14.53 -8.64 5.12
C GLN A 282 -13.41 -9.66 5.34
N ARG A 283 -13.58 -10.48 6.39
CA ARG A 283 -12.59 -11.49 6.80
C ARG A 283 -11.30 -10.88 7.36
N GLY A 284 -11.34 -9.61 7.72
CA GLY A 284 -10.27 -8.95 8.45
C GLY A 284 -9.04 -8.60 7.62
N PHE A 285 -9.23 -8.23 6.35
CA PHE A 285 -8.15 -7.71 5.51
C PHE A 285 -8.10 -6.19 5.65
N GLY A 286 -6.92 -5.62 5.90
CA GLY A 286 -6.70 -4.19 5.73
C GLY A 286 -6.46 -3.86 4.26
N GLY A 287 -6.81 -2.65 3.85
CA GLY A 287 -6.37 -2.12 2.56
C GLY A 287 -6.75 -0.66 2.37
N ASP A 288 -6.11 -0.04 1.40
CA ASP A 288 -6.20 1.39 1.13
C ASP A 288 -7.52 1.74 0.43
N ARG A 289 -8.23 2.74 0.96
CA ARG A 289 -9.41 3.32 0.32
C ARG A 289 -8.96 4.16 -0.87
N GLY A 290 -9.65 4.01 -1.99
CA GLY A 290 -9.36 4.74 -3.23
C GLY A 290 -8.14 4.24 -4.01
N PHE A 291 -7.47 3.18 -3.56
CA PHE A 291 -6.25 2.69 -4.21
C PHE A 291 -6.45 2.40 -5.70
N LEU A 292 -5.60 2.99 -6.54
CA LEU A 292 -5.63 2.88 -8.01
C LEU A 292 -6.84 3.50 -8.70
N GLU A 293 -7.71 4.18 -7.95
CA GLU A 293 -8.79 4.96 -8.54
C GLU A 293 -8.24 6.25 -9.14
N ARG A 294 -8.70 6.59 -10.34
CA ARG A 294 -8.48 7.92 -10.91
C ARG A 294 -9.12 8.96 -9.99
N ASP A 295 -8.37 10.00 -9.66
CA ASP A 295 -8.91 11.14 -8.91
C ASP A 295 -9.73 12.03 -9.86
N ARG A 296 -11.03 12.06 -9.61
CA ARG A 296 -12.02 12.89 -10.32
C ARG A 296 -12.65 13.92 -9.38
N GLY A 297 -12.06 14.13 -8.20
CA GLY A 297 -12.68 14.91 -7.12
C GLY A 297 -13.76 14.14 -6.36
N GLN A 298 -13.73 12.81 -6.35
CA GLN A 298 -14.67 12.00 -5.58
C GLN A 298 -14.35 11.95 -4.08
N TYR A 299 -13.19 12.49 -3.67
CA TYR A 299 -12.69 12.47 -2.30
C TYR A 299 -12.51 13.87 -1.71
N GLU A 300 -13.27 14.87 -2.17
CA GLU A 300 -13.17 16.28 -1.71
C GLU A 300 -13.92 16.59 -0.40
N GLN A 301 -14.23 15.56 0.40
CA GLN A 301 -14.90 15.73 1.69
C GLN A 301 -14.18 14.96 2.78
N ASN A 302 -14.15 15.54 3.98
CA ASN A 302 -13.70 14.86 5.17
C ASN A 302 -14.51 13.58 5.40
N ALA A 303 -13.84 12.50 5.77
CA ALA A 303 -14.49 11.22 6.04
C ALA A 303 -13.87 10.55 7.25
N GLU A 304 -14.69 9.93 8.10
CA GLU A 304 -14.17 9.03 9.12
C GLU A 304 -13.73 7.70 8.47
N VAL A 305 -12.51 7.25 8.78
CA VAL A 305 -11.88 6.07 8.17
C VAL A 305 -11.52 5.06 9.23
N PHE A 306 -11.57 3.76 8.91
CA PHE A 306 -11.32 2.72 9.93
C PHE A 306 -9.91 2.79 10.50
N ALA A 307 -8.93 2.98 9.63
CA ALA A 307 -7.52 3.16 9.94
C ALA A 307 -6.93 4.24 9.05
N TRP A 308 -5.74 4.69 9.40
CA TRP A 308 -4.90 5.60 8.61
C TRP A 308 -3.68 4.84 8.07
N CYS A 309 -3.01 5.41 7.07
CA CYS A 309 -1.79 4.84 6.50
C CYS A 309 -0.56 5.58 7.05
N GLY A 310 0.51 4.85 7.37
CA GLY A 310 1.78 5.43 7.85
C GLY A 310 2.51 6.32 6.82
N GLY A 311 2.04 6.39 5.58
CA GLY A 311 2.68 7.17 4.51
C GLY A 311 2.59 8.68 4.66
N ALA A 312 1.48 9.19 5.21
CA ALA A 312 1.28 10.61 5.53
C ALA A 312 0.10 10.79 6.50
N VAL A 313 0.41 10.94 7.78
CA VAL A 313 -0.60 11.05 8.85
C VAL A 313 -0.11 11.98 9.96
N LEU A 314 -1.01 12.74 10.57
CA LEU A 314 -0.76 13.51 11.79
C LEU A 314 -1.45 12.82 12.98
N LEU A 315 -0.68 12.49 14.00
CA LEU A 315 -1.09 11.77 15.20
C LEU A 315 -1.15 12.73 16.39
N ARG A 316 -2.24 12.69 17.15
CA ARG A 316 -2.35 13.43 18.41
C ARG A 316 -1.43 12.81 19.46
N GLY A 317 -0.64 13.62 20.16
CA GLY A 317 0.26 13.13 21.21
C GLY A 317 -0.48 12.44 22.36
N GLU A 318 -1.66 12.95 22.73
CA GLU A 318 -2.53 12.31 23.73
C GLU A 318 -3.00 10.91 23.30
N TYR A 319 -3.34 10.75 22.02
CA TYR A 319 -3.70 9.45 21.45
C TYR A 319 -2.54 8.46 21.59
N LEU A 320 -1.31 8.86 21.23
CA LEU A 320 -0.12 8.01 21.38
C LEU A 320 0.16 7.64 22.84
N ARG A 321 -0.03 8.58 23.78
CA ARG A 321 0.14 8.31 25.22
C ARG A 321 -0.93 7.37 25.77
N ALA A 322 -2.18 7.51 25.32
CA ALA A 322 -3.30 6.69 25.78
C ALA A 322 -3.25 5.27 25.22
N VAL A 323 -2.93 5.13 23.93
CA VAL A 323 -3.03 3.86 23.19
C VAL A 323 -1.71 3.09 23.17
N GLY A 324 -0.57 3.80 23.30
CA GLY A 324 0.78 3.28 23.09
C GLY A 324 1.22 3.37 21.63
N LEU A 325 2.50 3.11 21.37
CA LEU A 325 3.10 3.20 20.04
C LEU A 325 2.86 1.95 19.19
N PHE A 326 3.62 1.76 18.10
CA PHE A 326 3.51 0.59 17.23
C PHE A 326 4.00 -0.69 17.92
N ASP A 327 3.42 -1.81 17.52
CA ASP A 327 3.84 -3.14 17.94
C ASP A 327 5.03 -3.60 17.09
N GLU A 328 6.24 -3.47 17.63
CA GLU A 328 7.50 -3.76 16.92
C GLU A 328 7.63 -5.20 16.41
N ARG A 329 6.85 -6.15 16.96
CA ARG A 329 6.83 -7.54 16.50
C ARG A 329 6.28 -7.66 15.07
N LEU A 330 5.49 -6.67 14.64
CA LEU A 330 4.97 -6.61 13.27
C LEU A 330 6.08 -6.28 12.27
N PHE A 331 7.12 -5.56 12.70
CA PHE A 331 8.25 -5.09 11.88
C PHE A 331 7.79 -4.10 10.79
N LEU A 332 6.97 -4.52 9.82
CA LEU A 332 6.38 -3.70 8.76
C LEU A 332 5.09 -4.33 8.22
N TYR A 333 4.21 -3.52 7.62
CA TYR A 333 2.81 -3.78 7.29
C TYR A 333 1.91 -4.15 8.47
N TYR A 334 0.68 -3.62 8.46
CA TYR A 334 -0.38 -3.80 9.47
C TYR A 334 -0.11 -3.15 10.83
N GLU A 335 1.04 -2.52 11.06
CA GLU A 335 1.30 -1.77 12.30
C GLU A 335 0.38 -0.55 12.48
N ASP A 336 0.09 0.15 11.39
CA ASP A 336 -0.88 1.23 11.33
C ASP A 336 -2.31 0.75 11.64
N THR A 337 -2.66 -0.41 11.10
CA THR A 337 -3.95 -1.08 11.30
C THR A 337 -4.09 -1.58 12.73
N ASP A 338 -3.03 -2.15 13.32
CA ASP A 338 -3.00 -2.56 14.73
C ASP A 338 -3.24 -1.37 15.66
N LEU A 339 -2.46 -0.30 15.49
CA LEU A 339 -2.54 0.90 16.32
C LEU A 339 -3.91 1.60 16.14
N SER A 340 -4.41 1.67 14.90
CA SER A 340 -5.75 2.15 14.60
C SER A 340 -6.83 1.32 15.31
N TRP A 341 -6.72 -0.01 15.27
CA TRP A 341 -7.70 -0.89 15.90
C TRP A 341 -7.70 -0.74 17.43
N ARG A 342 -6.50 -0.68 18.03
CA ARG A 342 -6.35 -0.45 19.48
C ARG A 342 -6.98 0.86 19.91
N GLY A 343 -6.74 1.94 19.16
CA GLY A 343 -7.36 3.23 19.44
C GLY A 343 -8.88 3.21 19.31
N ARG A 344 -9.43 2.54 18.29
CA ARG A 344 -10.89 2.39 18.14
C ARG A 344 -11.52 1.60 19.27
N LEU A 345 -10.83 0.60 19.82
CA LEU A 345 -11.30 -0.11 21.02
C LEU A 345 -11.37 0.84 22.21
N GLN A 346 -10.52 1.85 22.28
CA GLN A 346 -10.52 2.87 23.34
C GLN A 346 -11.42 4.09 23.04
N GLY A 347 -12.11 4.11 21.89
CA GLY A 347 -13.05 5.17 21.52
C GLY A 347 -12.50 6.26 20.59
N TRP A 348 -11.23 6.16 20.17
CA TRP A 348 -10.65 7.12 19.24
C TRP A 348 -11.22 6.98 17.81
N ARG A 349 -11.33 8.12 17.13
CA ARG A 349 -11.72 8.24 15.72
C ARG A 349 -10.55 8.72 14.86
N TYR A 350 -10.64 8.47 13.56
CA TYR A 350 -9.65 8.89 12.58
C TYR A 350 -10.32 9.54 11.38
N ILE A 351 -9.75 10.64 10.92
CA ILE A 351 -10.33 11.47 9.87
C ILE A 351 -9.40 11.46 8.67
N TYR A 352 -9.94 11.25 7.49
CA TYR A 352 -9.31 11.61 6.22
C TYR A 352 -9.72 13.06 5.88
N THR A 353 -8.77 13.86 5.39
CA THR A 353 -9.00 15.22 4.88
C THR A 353 -8.42 15.42 3.48
N PRO A 354 -9.17 16.04 2.54
CA PRO A 354 -8.66 16.40 1.22
C PRO A 354 -7.75 17.63 1.24
N GLU A 355 -7.75 18.42 2.32
CA GLU A 355 -7.00 19.68 2.41
C GLU A 355 -5.49 19.48 2.50
N ALA A 356 -5.06 18.26 2.87
CA ALA A 356 -3.66 17.86 2.87
C ALA A 356 -3.40 16.91 1.71
N VAL A 357 -2.61 17.35 0.72
CA VAL A 357 -2.22 16.54 -0.43
C VAL A 357 -0.75 16.15 -0.32
N VAL A 358 -0.49 14.86 -0.54
CA VAL A 358 0.84 14.26 -0.51
C VAL A 358 1.04 13.39 -1.76
N ARG A 359 2.23 13.44 -2.36
CA ARG A 359 2.59 12.62 -3.52
C ARG A 359 3.57 11.54 -3.11
N HIS A 360 3.32 10.29 -3.47
CA HIS A 360 4.05 9.11 -2.98
C HIS A 360 4.55 8.22 -4.12
N ARG A 361 5.86 7.96 -4.16
CA ARG A 361 6.52 7.02 -5.08
C ARG A 361 6.40 5.58 -4.54
N HIS A 362 5.16 5.11 -4.40
CA HIS A 362 4.77 3.91 -3.65
C HIS A 362 5.65 2.65 -3.85
N ALA A 363 6.02 2.04 -2.72
CA ALA A 363 6.53 0.66 -2.57
C ALA A 363 7.86 0.34 -3.30
N GLN A 364 8.72 1.33 -3.48
CA GLN A 364 10.04 1.14 -4.12
C GLN A 364 11.05 0.40 -3.23
N SER A 365 11.04 0.58 -1.90
CA SER A 365 12.01 -0.04 -0.99
C SER A 365 11.73 -1.51 -0.65
N SER A 366 10.47 -1.94 -0.73
CA SER A 366 10.04 -3.29 -0.34
C SER A 366 9.61 -4.18 -1.50
N GLY A 367 9.31 -3.58 -2.67
CA GLY A 367 8.83 -4.27 -3.87
C GLY A 367 7.45 -4.89 -3.67
N VAL A 368 6.43 -4.36 -4.35
CA VAL A 368 5.08 -4.93 -4.32
C VAL A 368 5.12 -6.40 -4.74
N GLY A 369 4.71 -7.30 -3.84
CA GLY A 369 4.68 -8.74 -4.10
C GLY A 369 5.99 -9.49 -3.84
N SER A 370 7.01 -8.85 -3.26
CA SER A 370 8.22 -9.53 -2.77
C SER A 370 7.92 -10.60 -1.72
N ASP A 371 8.84 -11.52 -1.48
CA ASP A 371 8.69 -12.54 -0.42
C ASP A 371 8.58 -11.90 0.97
N VAL A 372 9.27 -10.77 1.19
CA VAL A 372 9.18 -9.97 2.43
C VAL A 372 7.77 -9.39 2.57
N PHE A 373 7.25 -8.74 1.52
CA PHE A 373 5.89 -8.23 1.49
C PHE A 373 4.87 -9.31 1.82
N ARG A 374 4.89 -10.40 1.06
CA ARG A 374 3.95 -11.52 1.23
C ARG A 374 4.02 -12.13 2.62
N PHE A 375 5.23 -12.31 3.16
CA PHE A 375 5.43 -12.90 4.49
C PHE A 375 4.84 -12.02 5.59
N HIS A 376 5.20 -10.73 5.60
CA HIS A 376 4.76 -9.81 6.64
C HIS A 376 3.26 -9.51 6.56
N THR A 377 2.71 -9.22 5.38
CA THR A 377 1.27 -8.97 5.21
C THR A 377 0.43 -10.18 5.66
N GLU A 378 0.81 -11.41 5.28
CA GLU A 378 0.04 -12.60 5.68
C GLU A 378 0.17 -12.91 7.17
N ARG A 379 1.40 -12.89 7.71
CA ARG A 379 1.66 -13.14 9.13
C ARG A 379 0.99 -12.09 10.01
N ASN A 380 1.22 -10.81 9.71
CA ASN A 380 0.77 -9.71 10.55
C ASN A 380 -0.75 -9.57 10.55
N ARG A 381 -1.41 -9.84 9.42
CA ARG A 381 -2.88 -9.94 9.40
C ARG A 381 -3.38 -10.94 10.44
N LEU A 382 -2.78 -12.13 10.53
CA LEU A 382 -3.20 -13.14 11.51
C LEU A 382 -2.91 -12.69 12.95
N LEU A 383 -1.78 -12.03 13.19
CA LEU A 383 -1.41 -11.50 14.51
C LEU A 383 -2.37 -10.39 14.96
N VAL A 384 -2.62 -9.40 14.10
CA VAL A 384 -3.56 -8.29 14.34
C VAL A 384 -4.97 -8.81 14.58
N LEU A 385 -5.43 -9.81 13.82
CA LEU A 385 -6.75 -10.41 14.06
C LEU A 385 -6.79 -11.17 15.40
N ALA A 386 -5.75 -11.92 15.75
CA ALA A 386 -5.68 -12.60 17.05
C ALA A 386 -5.71 -11.61 18.22
N LYS A 387 -4.99 -10.49 18.09
CA LYS A 387 -4.89 -9.43 19.09
C LYS A 387 -6.18 -8.61 19.21
N ASN A 388 -6.74 -8.15 18.09
CA ASN A 388 -7.74 -7.07 18.08
C ASN A 388 -9.16 -7.50 17.64
N ALA A 389 -9.29 -8.49 16.75
CA ALA A 389 -10.60 -8.83 16.15
C ALA A 389 -11.49 -9.66 17.10
N PRO A 390 -12.80 -9.78 16.83
CA PRO A 390 -13.65 -10.74 17.54
C PRO A 390 -13.10 -12.17 17.49
N LEU A 391 -13.33 -12.94 18.56
CA LEU A 391 -12.76 -14.29 18.71
C LEU A 391 -13.14 -15.21 17.53
N TRP A 392 -14.36 -15.12 17.03
CA TRP A 392 -14.82 -15.93 15.89
C TRP A 392 -14.00 -15.65 14.62
N LEU A 393 -13.64 -14.39 14.36
CA LEU A 393 -12.88 -13.99 13.17
C LEU A 393 -11.40 -14.37 13.32
N ALA A 394 -10.84 -14.19 14.52
CA ALA A 394 -9.50 -14.64 14.85
C ALA A 394 -9.36 -16.16 14.67
N VAL A 395 -10.27 -16.94 15.27
CA VAL A 395 -10.27 -18.41 15.17
C VAL A 395 -10.47 -18.88 13.73
N ARG A 396 -11.42 -18.29 13.00
CA ARG A 396 -11.64 -18.61 11.58
C ARG A 396 -10.40 -18.34 10.72
N SER A 397 -9.73 -17.21 10.93
CA SER A 397 -8.56 -16.83 10.16
C SER A 397 -7.35 -17.72 10.49
N GLY A 398 -7.09 -17.97 11.78
CA GLY A 398 -6.02 -18.85 12.22
C GLY A 398 -6.20 -20.30 11.75
N SER A 399 -7.39 -20.88 11.99
CA SER A 399 -7.72 -22.24 11.51
C SER A 399 -7.71 -22.35 9.99
N GLY A 400 -8.14 -21.29 9.28
CA GLY A 400 -8.07 -21.20 7.83
C GLY A 400 -6.64 -21.28 7.31
N GLU A 401 -5.68 -20.61 7.96
CA GLU A 401 -4.27 -20.67 7.56
C GLU A 401 -3.64 -22.04 7.89
N VAL A 402 -3.98 -22.64 9.03
CA VAL A 402 -3.55 -24.00 9.36
C VAL A 402 -4.04 -24.98 8.29
N LYS A 403 -5.34 -24.93 7.95
CA LYS A 403 -5.93 -25.78 6.92
C LYS A 403 -5.25 -25.56 5.56
N ARG A 404 -5.06 -24.30 5.15
CA ARG A 404 -4.41 -23.96 3.89
C ARG A 404 -2.98 -24.48 3.84
N THR A 405 -2.22 -24.31 4.92
CA THR A 405 -0.86 -24.82 5.05
C THR A 405 -0.82 -26.34 4.90
N VAL A 406 -1.68 -27.08 5.60
CA VAL A 406 -1.78 -28.55 5.48
C VAL A 406 -2.12 -28.96 4.05
N VAL A 407 -3.16 -28.35 3.44
CA VAL A 407 -3.59 -28.68 2.08
C VAL A 407 -2.50 -28.41 1.05
N VAL A 408 -1.85 -27.25 1.09
CA VAL A 408 -0.74 -26.89 0.18
C VAL A 408 0.42 -27.87 0.35
N ASN A 409 0.78 -28.22 1.59
CA ASN A 409 1.85 -29.17 1.85
C ASN A 409 1.52 -30.58 1.33
N VAL A 410 0.33 -31.10 1.59
CA VAL A 410 -0.12 -32.40 1.05
C VAL A 410 -0.15 -32.36 -0.48
N ARG A 411 -0.74 -31.32 -1.07
CA ARG A 411 -0.84 -31.16 -2.53
C ARG A 411 0.54 -31.12 -3.20
N HIS A 412 1.46 -30.32 -2.68
CA HIS A 412 2.74 -30.09 -3.33
C HIS A 412 3.82 -31.10 -2.95
N LEU A 413 3.81 -31.69 -1.75
CA LEU A 413 4.88 -32.58 -1.29
C LEU A 413 4.48 -34.06 -1.28
N VAL A 414 3.18 -34.38 -1.37
CA VAL A 414 2.69 -35.77 -1.40
C VAL A 414 2.04 -36.06 -2.75
N LEU A 415 0.98 -35.31 -3.12
CA LEU A 415 0.17 -35.61 -4.31
C LEU A 415 0.86 -35.26 -5.64
N ARG A 416 1.57 -34.14 -5.73
CA ARG A 416 2.30 -33.75 -6.96
C ARG A 416 3.40 -34.74 -7.35
N PRO A 417 4.28 -35.20 -6.42
CA PRO A 417 5.23 -36.27 -6.71
C PRO A 417 4.56 -37.56 -7.17
N LEU A 418 3.44 -37.95 -6.55
CA LEU A 418 2.64 -39.11 -6.95
C LEU A 418 1.98 -38.96 -8.34
N THR A 419 1.81 -37.73 -8.83
CA THR A 419 1.26 -37.43 -10.16
C THR A 419 2.32 -37.02 -11.17
N LEU A 420 3.61 -37.32 -10.90
CA LEU A 420 4.76 -37.00 -11.74
C LEU A 420 4.90 -35.50 -12.07
N ARG A 421 4.30 -34.62 -11.26
CA ARG A 421 4.40 -33.15 -11.40
C ARG A 421 5.42 -32.58 -10.42
N MET A 422 6.20 -31.60 -10.88
CA MET A 422 7.21 -30.94 -10.03
C MET A 422 6.56 -30.25 -8.80
N PRO A 423 7.05 -30.53 -7.57
CA PRO A 423 6.54 -29.91 -6.35
C PRO A 423 6.85 -28.40 -6.33
N SER A 424 5.87 -27.57 -5.93
CA SER A 424 6.14 -26.14 -5.67
C SER A 424 6.69 -25.99 -4.25
N ARG A 425 7.98 -26.29 -4.08
CA ARG A 425 8.68 -26.16 -2.81
C ARG A 425 8.67 -24.73 -2.24
N PRO A 426 8.72 -23.65 -3.06
CA PRO A 426 8.68 -22.27 -2.54
C PRO A 426 7.37 -21.92 -1.82
N GLU A 427 6.20 -22.21 -2.40
CA GLU A 427 4.91 -21.87 -1.77
C GLU A 427 4.67 -22.68 -0.48
N ALA A 428 5.04 -23.97 -0.47
CA ALA A 428 4.94 -24.79 0.73
C ALA A 428 5.88 -24.28 1.86
N ARG A 429 7.09 -23.83 1.50
CA ARG A 429 8.05 -23.22 2.44
C ARG A 429 7.51 -21.90 3.00
N HIS A 430 7.01 -21.01 2.15
CA HIS A 430 6.40 -19.73 2.53
C HIS A 430 5.31 -19.92 3.59
N ARG A 431 4.35 -20.81 3.33
CA ARG A 431 3.24 -21.11 4.27
C ARG A 431 3.73 -21.64 5.62
N ARG A 432 4.74 -22.52 5.63
CA ARG A 432 5.34 -23.01 6.89
C ARG A 432 6.01 -21.89 7.67
N LEU A 433 6.70 -20.97 7.00
CA LEU A 433 7.35 -19.83 7.64
C LEU A 433 6.32 -18.90 8.29
N VAL A 434 5.26 -18.54 7.56
CA VAL A 434 4.14 -17.73 8.08
C VAL A 434 3.52 -18.39 9.30
N LEU A 435 3.16 -19.68 9.20
CA LEU A 435 2.51 -20.40 10.30
C LEU A 435 3.43 -20.53 11.53
N LYS A 436 4.71 -20.88 11.34
CA LYS A 436 5.68 -20.97 12.43
C LYS A 436 5.83 -19.63 13.15
N SER A 437 5.98 -18.54 12.39
CA SER A 437 6.13 -17.20 12.97
C SER A 437 4.84 -16.73 13.67
N TYR A 438 3.67 -16.99 13.08
CA TYR A 438 2.38 -16.68 13.69
C TYR A 438 2.21 -17.41 15.03
N LEU A 439 2.42 -18.72 15.06
CA LEU A 439 2.29 -19.51 16.29
C LEU A 439 3.31 -19.11 17.36
N GLY A 440 4.53 -18.74 16.96
CA GLY A 440 5.56 -18.26 17.88
C GLY A 440 5.20 -16.94 18.57
N LEU A 441 4.52 -16.03 17.87
CA LEU A 441 4.12 -14.72 18.40
C LEU A 441 2.70 -14.71 18.99
N LEU A 442 1.88 -15.72 18.70
CA LEU A 442 0.49 -15.81 19.14
C LEU A 442 0.30 -15.68 20.67
N PRO A 443 1.12 -16.30 21.55
CA PRO A 443 0.96 -16.13 22.99
C PRO A 443 1.07 -14.68 23.45
N ALA A 444 1.95 -13.89 22.83
CA ALA A 444 2.12 -12.48 23.15
C ALA A 444 0.91 -11.65 22.68
N MET A 445 0.39 -11.94 21.48
CA MET A 445 -0.83 -11.32 20.95
C MET A 445 -2.05 -11.59 21.83
N LEU A 446 -2.20 -12.82 22.32
CA LEU A 446 -3.30 -13.21 23.21
C LEU A 446 -3.18 -12.57 24.60
N ARG A 447 -1.96 -12.39 25.10
CA ARG A 447 -1.72 -11.67 26.35
C ARG A 447 -2.18 -10.22 26.25
N GLU A 448 -1.82 -9.52 25.17
CA GLU A 448 -2.26 -8.15 24.93
C GLU A 448 -3.76 -8.04 24.67
N ARG A 449 -4.34 -9.00 23.95
CA ARG A 449 -5.79 -9.11 23.80
C ARG A 449 -6.48 -9.09 25.17
N TRP A 450 -6.01 -9.90 26.12
CA TRP A 450 -6.59 -9.99 27.45
C TRP A 450 -6.47 -8.68 28.24
N MET A 451 -5.34 -7.96 28.10
CA MET A 451 -5.19 -6.63 28.72
C MET A 451 -6.21 -5.62 28.14
N MET A 452 -6.54 -5.74 26.86
CA MET A 452 -7.48 -4.86 26.16
C MET A 452 -8.96 -5.22 26.32
N ASP A 453 -9.31 -6.36 26.92
CA ASP A 453 -10.72 -6.78 27.13
C ASP A 453 -11.52 -5.80 28.02
N ARG A 454 -10.86 -4.82 28.63
CA ARG A 454 -11.47 -3.75 29.44
C ARG A 454 -12.06 -2.58 28.61
N TYR A 455 -11.84 -2.57 27.30
CA TYR A 455 -12.26 -1.48 26.40
C TYR A 455 -13.48 -1.89 25.53
N ALA A 456 -13.91 -1.03 24.59
CA ALA A 456 -15.15 -1.20 23.82
C ALA A 456 -15.30 -2.58 23.15
N SER A 457 -16.56 -2.97 22.87
CA SER A 457 -16.88 -4.28 22.29
C SER A 457 -16.22 -4.48 20.91
N ARG A 458 -15.33 -5.47 20.79
CA ARG A 458 -14.71 -5.86 19.50
C ARG A 458 -15.72 -6.16 18.40
N ARG A 459 -16.93 -6.62 18.76
CA ARG A 459 -17.99 -6.89 17.78
C ARG A 459 -18.55 -5.61 17.17
N SER A 460 -18.58 -4.50 17.93
CA SER A 460 -19.12 -3.24 17.40
C SER A 460 -18.23 -2.68 16.29
N LEU A 461 -16.92 -2.96 16.33
CA LEU A 461 -15.98 -2.53 15.29
C LEU A 461 -16.17 -3.26 13.95
N MET A 462 -16.89 -4.37 13.92
CA MET A 462 -17.21 -5.07 12.67
C MET A 462 -18.19 -4.27 11.79
N ARG A 463 -18.83 -3.23 12.33
CA ARG A 463 -19.64 -2.29 11.52
C ARG A 463 -18.82 -1.55 10.46
N TRP A 464 -17.50 -1.53 10.60
CA TRP A 464 -16.56 -0.93 9.66
C TRP A 464 -16.15 -1.89 8.53
N GLU A 465 -16.61 -3.15 8.55
CA GLU A 465 -16.31 -4.08 7.45
C GLU A 465 -16.95 -3.61 6.15
N VAL A 466 -16.12 -3.43 5.13
CA VAL A 466 -16.55 -3.13 3.76
C VAL A 466 -16.50 -4.41 2.93
N SER A 467 -17.53 -4.62 2.12
CA SER A 467 -17.55 -5.67 1.09
C SER A 467 -16.77 -5.20 -0.12
N LYS A 468 -15.88 -6.04 -0.64
CA LYS A 468 -15.09 -5.76 -1.85
C LYS A 468 -15.61 -6.55 -3.03
#